data_AF-A0A2E6S655-F1
#
_entry.id   AF-A0A2E6S655-F1
#
_cell.length_a   1.000
_cell.length_b   1.000
_cell.length_c   1.000
_cell.angle_alpha   90.00
_cell.angle_beta   90.00
_cell.angle_gamma   90.00
#
_symmetry.space_group_name_H-M   'P 1'
#
loop_
_entity.id
_entity.type
_entity.pdbx_description
1 polymer ?
#
loop_
_entity_poly.entity_id
_entity_poly.type
_entity_poly.pdbx_seq_one_letter_code
_entity_poly.pdbx_strand_id
1 'polypeptide(L)'
;MSAADSKPPQENPLTNILVNVLVPILALTMMSDDPAILEQLAAEGVDAKEPRPWHLGPVKALILALALPVCYGIWFFCKYRKLNFFSVVGLVSVLLTGGLTLYLWQEDGSVRPNAPTLFGIKEGSIPLILGIAIFVSHWTRMPLLNTFLYSPQIFDIAKIENAVRERDSLERYSKLLFNCTIFFALSFLVSTVANFFLAQHFLGGIDFDDKLEARRQYNNGVGKLTFWGFIAIGVPILAILMFVMWYLVSGLKKLTGLDTEEILLPR
;
A
#
# COMPACT_ATOMS: atom_id res chain seq x y z
N MET A 1 25.75 -20.86 24.35
CA MET A 1 26.36 -19.58 23.90
C MET A 1 25.23 -18.61 23.60
N SER A 2 25.28 -17.46 24.24
CA SER A 2 24.26 -16.42 24.28
C SER A 2 24.12 -15.72 22.93
N ALA A 3 23.03 -15.96 22.19
CA ALA A 3 22.57 -15.08 21.11
C ALA A 3 21.60 -14.07 21.71
N ALA A 4 22.12 -13.26 22.63
CA ALA A 4 21.43 -12.12 23.20
C ALA A 4 21.23 -11.05 22.12
N ASP A 5 19.97 -10.65 21.96
CA ASP A 5 19.59 -9.24 21.84
C ASP A 5 20.26 -8.44 20.71
N SER A 6 20.32 -9.02 19.50
CA SER A 6 20.55 -8.19 18.32
C SER A 6 19.32 -7.30 18.12
N LYS A 7 19.45 -6.01 18.46
CA LYS A 7 18.46 -4.99 18.07
C LYS A 7 18.15 -5.19 16.58
N PRO A 8 16.86 -5.17 16.18
CA PRO A 8 16.52 -5.21 14.77
C PRO A 8 17.29 -4.08 14.08
N PRO A 9 17.92 -4.33 12.93
CA PRO A 9 18.60 -3.29 12.19
C PRO A 9 17.64 -2.12 12.00
N GLN A 10 18.14 -0.88 12.08
CA GLN A 10 17.42 0.27 11.54
C GLN A 10 17.34 0.08 10.03
N GLU A 11 16.42 -0.78 9.60
CA GLU A 11 16.15 -1.00 8.20
C GLU A 11 15.43 0.22 7.67
N ASN A 12 15.84 0.67 6.48
CA ASN A 12 15.18 1.78 5.84
C ASN A 12 13.73 1.37 5.53
N PRO A 13 12.72 2.04 6.13
CA PRO A 13 11.31 1.69 5.96
C PRO A 13 10.90 1.65 4.48
N LEU A 14 11.48 2.54 3.67
CA LEU A 14 11.24 2.58 2.23
C LEU A 14 11.73 1.32 1.51
N THR A 15 12.92 0.82 1.87
CA THR A 15 13.45 -0.43 1.30
C THR A 15 12.56 -1.62 1.68
N ASN A 16 12.07 -1.66 2.91
CA ASN A 16 11.17 -2.73 3.34
C ASN A 16 9.83 -2.72 2.62
N ILE A 17 9.23 -1.55 2.39
CA ILE A 17 8.00 -1.42 1.60
C ILE A 17 8.26 -1.85 0.16
N LEU A 18 9.36 -1.38 -0.43
CA LEU A 18 9.72 -1.71 -1.80
C LEU A 18 9.87 -3.24 -1.97
N VAL A 19 10.67 -3.87 -1.11
CA VAL A 19 11.03 -5.29 -1.24
C VAL A 19 9.89 -6.22 -0.80
N ASN A 20 9.21 -5.92 0.31
CA ASN A 20 8.23 -6.85 0.87
C ASN A 20 6.80 -6.61 0.39
N VAL A 21 6.50 -5.43 -0.15
CA VAL A 21 5.14 -5.06 -0.58
C VAL A 21 5.11 -4.81 -2.08
N LEU A 22 5.87 -3.84 -2.60
CA LEU A 22 5.75 -3.43 -4.01
C LEU A 22 6.28 -4.48 -4.99
N VAL A 23 7.48 -5.02 -4.77
CA VAL A 23 8.09 -6.00 -5.67
C VAL A 23 7.23 -7.26 -5.83
N PRO A 24 6.72 -7.91 -4.76
CA PRO A 24 5.84 -9.07 -4.88
C PRO A 24 4.54 -8.78 -5.64
N ILE A 25 3.94 -7.60 -5.42
CA ILE A 25 2.71 -7.20 -6.12
C ILE A 25 2.97 -7.01 -7.61
N LEU A 26 4.05 -6.32 -7.97
CA LEU A 26 4.45 -6.12 -9.36
C LEU A 26 4.78 -7.45 -10.03
N ALA A 27 5.54 -8.33 -9.35
CA ALA A 27 5.85 -9.67 -9.83
C ALA A 27 4.57 -10.47 -10.09
N LEU A 28 3.62 -10.48 -9.14
CA LEU A 28 2.34 -11.16 -9.33
C LEU A 28 1.58 -10.59 -10.53
N THR A 29 1.49 -9.26 -10.65
CA THR A 29 0.75 -8.58 -11.72
C THR A 29 1.36 -8.80 -13.10
N MET A 30 2.70 -8.85 -13.19
CA MET A 30 3.40 -9.02 -14.47
C MET A 30 3.54 -10.49 -14.89
N MET A 31 3.53 -11.43 -13.94
CA MET A 31 3.79 -12.85 -14.19
C MET A 31 2.53 -13.71 -14.19
N SER A 32 1.39 -13.20 -13.70
CA SER A 32 0.12 -13.94 -13.63
C SER A 32 -0.54 -14.17 -14.98
N ASP A 33 -0.13 -13.45 -16.02
CA ASP A 33 -0.64 -13.66 -17.37
C ASP A 33 -0.30 -15.10 -17.82
N ASP A 34 -1.26 -15.77 -18.49
CA ASP A 34 -1.12 -17.16 -18.94
C ASP A 34 -0.80 -17.18 -20.44
N PRO A 35 0.35 -17.74 -20.87
CA PRO A 35 0.75 -17.80 -22.27
C PRO A 35 -0.30 -18.47 -23.18
N ALA A 36 -0.94 -19.55 -22.72
CA ALA A 36 -1.90 -20.30 -23.52
C ALA A 36 -3.17 -19.47 -23.79
N ILE A 37 -3.61 -18.70 -22.79
CA ILE A 37 -4.75 -17.79 -22.93
C ILE A 37 -4.37 -16.60 -23.83
N LEU A 38 -3.17 -16.05 -23.70
CA LEU A 38 -2.71 -14.94 -24.55
C LEU A 38 -2.62 -15.35 -26.03
N GLU A 39 -2.11 -16.56 -26.32
CA GLU A 39 -2.05 -17.10 -27.68
C GLU A 39 -3.44 -17.36 -28.25
N GLN A 40 -4.36 -17.91 -27.45
CA GLN A 40 -5.74 -18.13 -27.86
C GLN A 40 -6.47 -16.80 -28.16
N LEU A 41 -6.27 -15.77 -27.33
CA LEU A 41 -6.86 -14.45 -27.54
C LEU A 41 -6.30 -13.75 -28.78
N ALA A 42 -5.01 -13.90 -29.06
CA ALA A 42 -4.40 -13.39 -30.28
C ALA A 42 -4.96 -14.09 -31.52
N ALA A 43 -5.23 -15.40 -31.43
CA ALA A 43 -5.86 -16.17 -32.51
C ALA A 43 -7.33 -15.77 -32.75
N GLU A 44 -8.04 -15.32 -31.71
CA GLU A 44 -9.42 -14.82 -31.79
C GLU A 44 -9.53 -13.34 -32.23
N GLY A 45 -8.41 -12.67 -32.54
CA GLY A 45 -8.40 -11.29 -33.05
C GLY A 45 -8.62 -10.22 -31.98
N VAL A 46 -8.31 -10.54 -30.71
CA VAL A 46 -8.32 -9.59 -29.59
C VAL A 46 -6.93 -8.99 -29.43
N ASP A 47 -6.85 -7.68 -29.16
CA ASP A 47 -5.62 -7.02 -28.72
C ASP A 47 -5.18 -7.59 -27.36
N ALA A 48 -4.39 -8.66 -27.39
CA ALA A 48 -3.79 -9.32 -26.25
C ALA A 48 -2.30 -8.96 -26.14
N LYS A 49 -1.75 -9.02 -24.92
CA LYS A 49 -0.31 -8.85 -24.71
C LYS A 49 0.43 -10.01 -25.39
N GLU A 50 1.59 -9.73 -25.98
CA GLU A 50 2.46 -10.78 -26.49
C GLU A 50 2.90 -11.73 -25.35
N PRO A 51 2.88 -13.05 -25.57
CA PRO A 51 3.36 -14.00 -24.58
C PRO A 51 4.86 -13.80 -24.35
N ARG A 52 5.23 -13.55 -23.10
CA ARG A 52 6.62 -13.35 -22.67
C ARG A 52 7.06 -14.53 -21.79
N PRO A 53 8.37 -14.84 -21.74
CA PRO A 53 8.86 -16.02 -21.02
C PRO A 53 8.62 -15.98 -19.49
N TRP A 54 8.26 -14.82 -18.93
CA TRP A 54 7.91 -14.64 -17.52
C TRP A 54 6.41 -14.72 -17.23
N HIS A 55 5.56 -14.97 -18.24
CA HIS A 55 4.16 -15.31 -18.05
C HIS A 55 4.08 -16.77 -17.58
N LEU A 56 3.88 -16.96 -16.28
CA LEU A 56 3.93 -18.27 -15.64
C LEU A 56 2.53 -18.84 -15.38
N GLY A 57 1.49 -18.06 -15.64
CA GLY A 57 0.14 -18.32 -15.18
C GLY A 57 -0.05 -18.00 -13.69
N PRO A 58 -1.30 -17.87 -13.24
CA PRO A 58 -1.63 -17.25 -11.95
C PRO A 58 -1.17 -18.05 -10.74
N VAL A 59 -1.20 -19.39 -10.81
CA VAL A 59 -0.77 -20.28 -9.71
C VAL A 59 0.74 -20.16 -9.46
N LYS A 60 1.56 -20.25 -10.51
CA LYS A 60 3.03 -20.18 -10.39
C LYS A 60 3.49 -18.77 -10.02
N ALA A 61 2.85 -17.74 -10.58
CA ALA A 61 3.10 -16.35 -10.23
C ALA A 61 2.80 -16.08 -8.74
N LEU A 62 1.71 -16.64 -8.20
CA LEU A 62 1.37 -16.50 -6.78
C LEU A 62 2.39 -17.15 -5.86
N ILE A 63 2.82 -18.38 -6.18
CA ILE A 63 3.85 -19.08 -5.38
C ILE A 63 5.13 -18.25 -5.34
N LEU A 64 5.56 -17.73 -6.48
CA LEU A 64 6.78 -16.92 -6.57
C LEU A 64 6.63 -15.58 -5.83
N ALA A 65 5.48 -14.92 -5.97
CA ALA A 65 5.20 -13.67 -5.27
C ALA A 65 5.14 -13.85 -3.75
N LEU A 66 4.61 -14.98 -3.24
CA LEU A 66 4.57 -15.30 -1.82
C LEU A 66 5.95 -15.68 -1.26
N ALA A 67 6.82 -16.28 -2.06
CA ALA A 67 8.13 -16.74 -1.60
C ALA A 67 8.95 -15.60 -0.97
N LEU A 68 8.88 -14.40 -1.54
CA LEU A 68 9.67 -13.24 -1.09
C LEU A 68 9.28 -12.73 0.32
N PRO A 69 8.02 -12.32 0.58
CA PRO A 69 7.59 -11.89 1.91
C PRO A 69 7.61 -13.03 2.94
N VAL A 70 7.36 -14.29 2.54
CA VAL A 70 7.41 -15.46 3.44
C VAL A 70 8.86 -15.74 3.86
N CYS A 71 9.79 -15.88 2.92
CA CYS A 71 11.19 -16.15 3.22
C CYS A 71 11.80 -15.03 4.09
N TYR A 72 11.51 -13.77 3.75
CA TYR A 72 11.99 -12.64 4.52
C TYR A 72 11.33 -12.57 5.91
N GLY A 73 10.02 -12.84 6.02
CA GLY A 73 9.31 -12.93 7.29
C GLY A 73 9.84 -14.04 8.21
N ILE A 74 10.07 -15.25 7.68
CA ILE A 74 10.66 -16.38 8.41
C ILE A 74 12.08 -16.05 8.86
N TRP A 75 12.91 -15.52 7.97
CA TRP A 75 14.28 -15.13 8.31
C TRP A 75 14.31 -14.07 9.42
N PHE A 76 13.47 -13.04 9.32
CA PHE A 76 13.37 -11.98 10.30
C PHE A 76 12.86 -12.51 11.66
N PHE A 77 11.86 -13.40 11.65
CA PHE A 77 11.35 -14.04 12.86
C PHE A 77 12.40 -14.95 13.53
N CYS A 78 13.11 -15.77 12.75
CA CYS A 78 14.16 -16.64 13.27
C CYS A 78 15.32 -15.84 13.88
N LYS A 79 15.69 -14.70 13.28
CA LYS A 79 16.82 -13.88 13.73
C LYS A 79 16.47 -12.93 14.88
N TYR A 80 15.30 -12.29 14.84
CA TYR A 80 14.93 -11.23 15.79
C TYR A 80 13.78 -11.60 16.74
N ARG A 81 13.17 -12.78 16.56
CA ARG A 81 11.99 -13.26 17.32
C ARG A 81 10.84 -12.25 17.38
N LYS A 82 10.74 -11.42 16.35
CA LYS A 82 9.68 -10.41 16.16
C LYS A 82 9.13 -10.57 14.76
N LEU A 83 7.85 -10.23 14.57
CA LEU A 83 7.27 -10.13 13.24
C LEU A 83 7.66 -8.78 12.63
N ASN A 84 8.12 -8.77 11.38
CA ASN A 84 8.32 -7.53 10.64
C ASN A 84 6.97 -7.09 10.07
N PHE A 85 6.53 -5.90 10.49
CA PHE A 85 5.28 -5.29 10.08
C PHE A 85 5.13 -5.23 8.56
N PHE A 86 6.19 -4.83 7.83
CA PHE A 86 6.16 -4.72 6.37
C PHE A 86 6.00 -6.08 5.69
N SER A 87 6.60 -7.14 6.24
CA SER A 87 6.42 -8.51 5.74
C SER A 87 5.01 -9.02 5.95
N VAL A 88 4.38 -8.69 7.08
CA VAL A 88 2.97 -9.06 7.35
C VAL A 88 2.05 -8.35 6.37
N VAL A 89 2.23 -7.04 6.17
CA VAL A 89 1.45 -6.27 5.18
C VAL A 89 1.65 -6.83 3.78
N GLY A 90 2.90 -7.12 3.40
CA GLY A 90 3.25 -7.74 2.13
C GLY A 90 2.57 -9.09 1.92
N LEU A 91 2.67 -9.98 2.92
CA LEU A 91 2.04 -11.30 2.89
C LEU A 91 0.53 -11.19 2.71
N VAL A 92 -0.14 -10.35 3.50
CA VAL A 92 -1.60 -10.16 3.40
C VAL A 92 -1.97 -9.58 2.03
N SER A 93 -1.19 -8.63 1.50
CA SER A 93 -1.43 -8.02 0.19
C SER A 93 -1.30 -9.02 -0.96
N VAL A 94 -0.27 -9.87 -0.92
CA VAL A 94 -0.05 -10.93 -1.92
C VAL A 94 -1.12 -12.02 -1.81
N LEU A 95 -1.52 -12.41 -0.60
CA LEU A 95 -2.60 -13.38 -0.41
C LEU A 95 -3.95 -12.86 -0.90
N LEU A 96 -4.27 -11.59 -0.63
CA LEU A 96 -5.49 -10.95 -1.14
C LEU A 96 -5.45 -10.85 -2.66
N THR A 97 -4.35 -10.36 -3.23
CA THR A 97 -4.21 -10.23 -4.69
C THR A 97 -4.23 -11.59 -5.38
N GLY A 98 -3.46 -12.53 -4.87
CA GLY A 98 -3.34 -13.89 -5.41
C GLY A 98 -4.59 -14.71 -5.27
N GLY A 99 -5.22 -14.68 -4.09
CA GLY A 99 -6.50 -15.34 -3.86
C GLY A 99 -7.59 -14.82 -4.78
N LEU A 100 -7.61 -13.51 -5.04
CA LEU A 100 -8.54 -12.89 -5.99
C LEU A 100 -8.23 -13.30 -7.44
N THR A 101 -6.95 -13.28 -7.84
CA THR A 101 -6.52 -13.77 -9.15
C THR A 101 -6.90 -15.23 -9.37
N LEU A 102 -6.69 -16.11 -8.38
CA LEU A 102 -7.08 -17.52 -8.47
C LEU A 102 -8.60 -17.70 -8.50
N TYR A 103 -9.36 -16.88 -7.76
CA TYR A 103 -10.82 -16.95 -7.76
C TYR A 103 -11.44 -16.45 -9.07
N LEU A 104 -10.85 -15.42 -9.67
CA LEU A 104 -11.26 -14.87 -10.97
C LEU A 104 -10.78 -15.72 -12.14
N TRP A 105 -9.76 -16.56 -11.93
CA TRP A 105 -9.25 -17.45 -12.95
C TRP A 105 -10.23 -18.59 -13.21
N GLN A 106 -10.75 -18.66 -14.43
CA GLN A 106 -11.51 -19.79 -14.95
C GLN A 106 -10.72 -20.39 -16.12
N GLU A 107 -10.68 -21.73 -16.18
CA GLU A 107 -9.98 -22.49 -17.21
C GLU A 107 -10.51 -22.24 -18.63
N ASP A 108 -11.67 -21.60 -18.77
CA ASP A 108 -12.31 -21.28 -20.06
C ASP A 108 -12.05 -19.84 -20.55
N GLY A 109 -11.24 -19.06 -19.82
CA GLY A 109 -10.90 -17.68 -20.16
C GLY A 109 -12.02 -16.65 -19.92
N SER A 110 -13.16 -17.05 -19.34
CA SER A 110 -14.26 -16.13 -19.02
C SER A 110 -14.06 -15.39 -17.69
N VAL A 111 -14.61 -14.18 -17.61
CA VAL A 111 -14.50 -13.30 -16.44
C VAL A 111 -15.77 -13.47 -15.62
N ARG A 112 -15.65 -13.87 -14.34
CA ARG A 112 -16.82 -13.99 -13.46
C ARG A 112 -17.55 -12.63 -13.33
N PRO A 113 -18.90 -12.61 -13.26
CA PRO A 113 -19.68 -11.37 -13.19
C PRO A 113 -19.36 -10.48 -11.96
N ASN A 114 -18.74 -11.03 -10.93
CA ASN A 114 -18.30 -10.30 -9.73
C ASN A 114 -16.90 -9.66 -9.87
N ALA A 115 -16.27 -9.70 -11.05
CA ALA A 115 -14.95 -9.11 -11.27
C ALA A 115 -14.83 -7.63 -10.87
N PRO A 116 -15.83 -6.76 -11.07
CA PRO A 116 -15.76 -5.34 -10.69
C PRO A 116 -15.69 -5.13 -9.17
N THR A 117 -16.50 -5.86 -8.41
CA THR A 117 -16.52 -5.82 -6.93
C THR A 117 -15.24 -6.39 -6.35
N LEU A 118 -14.73 -7.47 -6.93
CA LEU A 118 -13.49 -8.10 -6.52
C LEU A 118 -12.27 -7.23 -6.84
N PHE A 119 -12.24 -6.57 -7.99
CA PHE A 119 -11.18 -5.61 -8.33
C PHE A 119 -11.18 -4.43 -7.36
N GLY A 120 -12.36 -3.87 -7.05
CA GLY A 120 -12.49 -2.79 -6.07
C GLY A 120 -12.05 -3.17 -4.66
N ILE A 121 -12.40 -4.38 -4.21
CA ILE A 121 -11.93 -4.93 -2.92
C ILE A 121 -10.41 -5.09 -2.92
N LYS A 122 -9.82 -5.62 -4.00
CA LYS A 122 -8.36 -5.78 -4.12
C LYS A 122 -7.66 -4.43 -4.02
N GLU A 123 -7.99 -3.48 -4.88
CA GLU A 123 -7.29 -2.19 -4.93
C GLU A 123 -7.55 -1.35 -3.67
N GLY A 124 -8.72 -1.47 -3.05
CA GLY A 124 -9.04 -0.81 -1.78
C GLY A 124 -8.42 -1.46 -0.53
N SER A 125 -8.02 -2.73 -0.61
CA SER A 125 -7.51 -3.48 0.55
C SER A 125 -6.14 -3.00 1.03
N ILE A 126 -5.24 -2.65 0.10
CA ILE A 126 -3.90 -2.14 0.43
C ILE A 126 -3.98 -0.85 1.24
N PRO A 127 -4.67 0.22 0.77
CA PRO A 127 -4.84 1.42 1.57
C PRO A 127 -5.59 1.13 2.88
N LEU A 128 -6.54 0.19 2.91
CA LEU A 128 -7.27 -0.14 4.14
C LEU A 128 -6.33 -0.70 5.21
N ILE A 129 -5.50 -1.68 4.84
CA ILE A 129 -4.51 -2.29 5.72
C ILE A 129 -3.52 -1.23 6.22
N LEU A 130 -3.04 -0.35 5.33
CA LEU A 130 -2.12 0.73 5.69
C LEU A 130 -2.79 1.74 6.65
N GLY A 131 -4.02 2.14 6.40
CA GLY A 131 -4.78 3.06 7.25
C GLY A 131 -4.99 2.50 8.66
N ILE A 132 -5.45 1.25 8.76
CA ILE A 132 -5.60 0.54 10.04
C ILE A 132 -4.24 0.44 10.76
N ALA A 133 -3.20 0.07 10.03
CA ALA A 133 -1.88 -0.05 10.61
C ALA A 133 -1.34 1.29 11.13
N ILE A 134 -1.51 2.38 10.39
CA ILE A 134 -1.11 3.72 10.84
C ILE A 134 -1.81 4.06 12.15
N PHE A 135 -3.13 3.85 12.21
CA PHE A 135 -3.92 4.11 13.40
C PHE A 135 -3.45 3.26 14.60
N VAL A 136 -3.36 1.94 14.43
CA VAL A 136 -2.93 1.01 15.50
C VAL A 136 -1.47 1.23 15.92
N SER A 137 -0.61 1.63 14.98
CA SER A 137 0.81 1.88 15.26
C SER A 137 1.05 3.01 16.24
N HIS A 138 0.07 3.90 16.45
CA HIS A 138 0.18 5.01 17.39
C HIS A 138 0.57 4.55 18.80
N TRP A 139 0.05 3.40 19.24
CA TRP A 139 0.32 2.84 20.57
C TRP A 139 1.56 1.93 20.61
N THR A 140 2.27 1.79 19.50
CA THR A 140 3.48 0.97 19.42
C THR A 140 4.74 1.81 19.65
N ARG A 141 5.88 1.14 19.81
CA ARG A 141 7.19 1.82 20.00
C ARG A 141 7.66 2.58 18.76
N MET A 142 7.09 2.32 17.59
CA MET A 142 7.45 2.96 16.32
C MET A 142 6.19 3.36 15.56
N PRO A 143 5.54 4.48 15.94
CA PRO A 143 4.39 4.99 15.20
C PRO A 143 4.74 5.20 13.72
N LEU A 144 3.88 4.73 12.83
CA LEU A 144 4.12 4.86 11.39
C LEU A 144 4.09 6.33 10.95
N LEU A 145 3.34 7.19 11.65
CA LEU A 145 3.43 8.64 11.47
C LEU A 145 4.88 9.13 11.61
N ASN A 146 5.61 8.69 12.63
CA ASN A 146 7.00 9.11 12.85
C ASN A 146 7.96 8.53 11.81
N THR A 147 7.57 7.41 11.22
CA THR A 147 8.37 6.74 10.19
C THR A 147 8.26 7.46 8.84
N PHE A 148 7.04 7.88 8.46
CA PHE A 148 6.77 8.47 7.14
C PHE A 148 6.81 9.99 7.12
N LEU A 149 6.38 10.62 8.21
CA LEU A 149 6.09 12.05 8.24
C LEU A 149 6.92 12.77 9.29
N TYR A 150 6.98 12.26 10.52
CA TYR A 150 7.67 12.91 11.65
C TYR A 150 8.99 12.20 11.98
N SER A 151 9.94 12.25 11.05
CA SER A 151 11.23 11.54 11.16
C SER A 151 12.40 12.49 11.47
N PRO A 152 13.51 11.98 12.06
CA PRO A 152 14.73 12.77 12.28
C PRO A 152 15.43 13.25 11.01
N GLN A 153 14.94 12.87 9.83
CA GLN A 153 15.48 13.33 8.54
C GLN A 153 14.80 14.61 8.06
N ILE A 154 13.63 14.93 8.64
CA ILE A 154 12.80 16.08 8.27
C ILE A 154 12.72 17.07 9.45
N PHE A 155 12.65 16.55 10.68
CA PHE A 155 12.44 17.34 11.89
C PHE A 155 13.60 17.21 12.88
N ASP A 156 13.92 18.29 13.60
CA ASP A 156 14.81 18.24 14.77
C ASP A 156 14.01 17.80 16.00
N ILE A 157 13.75 16.50 16.08
CA ILE A 157 12.91 15.90 17.14
C ILE A 157 13.48 16.20 18.53
N ALA A 158 14.80 16.21 18.69
CA ALA A 158 15.44 16.47 19.98
C ALA A 158 15.17 17.91 20.46
N LYS A 159 15.34 18.89 19.57
CA LYS A 159 15.04 20.31 19.87
C LYS A 159 13.56 20.51 20.17
N ILE A 160 12.68 19.89 19.40
CA ILE A 160 11.23 19.96 19.59
C ILE A 160 10.84 19.39 20.95
N GLU A 161 11.28 18.18 21.29
CA GLU A 161 10.93 17.53 22.56
C GLU A 161 11.44 18.29 23.78
N ASN A 162 12.65 18.87 23.70
CA ASN A 162 13.17 19.72 24.77
C ASN A 162 12.31 20.96 24.98
N ALA A 163 11.97 21.68 23.91
CA ALA A 163 11.11 22.87 23.99
C ALA A 163 9.68 22.54 24.50
N VAL A 164 9.13 21.38 24.12
CA VAL A 164 7.83 20.91 24.62
C VAL A 164 7.89 20.65 26.14
N ARG A 165 8.98 20.06 26.64
CA ARG A 165 9.20 19.77 28.07
C ARG A 165 9.38 21.04 28.89
N GLU A 166 10.17 22.00 28.39
CA GLU A 166 10.38 23.29 29.06
C GLU A 166 9.08 24.08 29.25
N ARG A 167 8.12 23.88 28.35
CA ARG A 167 6.80 24.56 28.38
C ARG A 167 5.68 23.71 28.99
N ASP A 168 6.02 22.59 29.60
CA ASP A 168 5.08 21.63 30.23
C ASP A 168 3.89 21.26 29.32
N SER A 169 4.17 21.07 28.03
CA SER A 169 3.15 20.92 26.97
C SER A 169 3.06 19.51 26.39
N LEU A 170 3.63 18.52 27.09
CA LEU A 170 3.72 17.12 26.65
C LEU A 170 2.36 16.50 26.29
N GLU A 171 1.32 16.78 27.08
CA GLU A 171 -0.02 16.24 26.81
C GLU A 171 -0.59 16.78 25.49
N ARG A 172 -0.38 18.09 25.22
CA ARG A 172 -0.82 18.72 23.97
C ARG A 172 0.00 18.24 22.77
N TYR A 173 1.29 17.99 22.96
CA TYR A 173 2.16 17.40 21.94
C TYR A 173 1.71 15.98 21.57
N SER A 174 1.42 15.14 22.56
CA SER A 174 0.89 13.79 22.31
C SER A 174 -0.46 13.83 21.56
N LYS A 175 -1.38 14.71 21.98
CA LYS A 175 -2.66 14.94 21.28
C LYS A 175 -2.47 15.43 19.84
N LEU A 176 -1.50 16.32 19.59
CA LEU A 176 -1.17 16.79 18.24
C LEU A 176 -0.73 15.64 17.34
N LEU A 177 0.20 14.80 17.80
CA LEU A 177 0.68 13.63 17.06
C LEU A 177 -0.43 12.60 16.82
N PHE A 178 -1.31 12.40 17.81
CA PHE A 178 -2.48 11.52 17.65
C PHE A 178 -3.44 12.03 16.58
N ASN A 179 -3.78 13.33 16.60
CA ASN A 179 -4.64 13.93 15.58
C ASN A 179 -4.00 13.82 14.17
N CYS A 180 -2.70 14.04 14.06
CA CYS A 180 -1.97 13.84 12.80
C CYS A 180 -2.04 12.39 12.33
N THR A 181 -1.92 11.42 13.25
CA THR A 181 -2.05 10.00 12.94
C THR A 181 -3.45 9.65 12.45
N ILE A 182 -4.49 10.21 13.09
CA ILE A 182 -5.88 10.04 12.65
C ILE A 182 -6.09 10.60 11.25
N PHE A 183 -5.70 11.85 10.99
CA PHE A 183 -5.85 12.46 9.66
C PHE A 183 -5.09 11.68 8.59
N PHE A 184 -3.90 11.20 8.93
CA PHE A 184 -3.11 10.37 8.01
C PHE A 184 -3.79 9.02 7.75
N ALA A 185 -4.28 8.32 8.78
CA ALA A 185 -5.03 7.08 8.61
C ALA A 185 -6.35 7.28 7.82
N LEU A 186 -7.08 8.37 8.07
CA LEU A 186 -8.29 8.72 7.34
C LEU A 186 -8.02 8.96 5.85
N SER A 187 -6.86 9.49 5.48
CA SER A 187 -6.49 9.64 4.06
C SER A 187 -6.47 8.30 3.31
N PHE A 188 -6.00 7.25 3.98
CA PHE A 188 -6.01 5.90 3.45
C PHE A 188 -7.41 5.30 3.41
N LEU A 189 -8.27 5.60 4.39
CA LEU A 189 -9.68 5.18 4.35
C LEU A 189 -10.42 5.81 3.16
N VAL A 190 -10.21 7.11 2.93
CA VAL A 190 -10.75 7.81 1.75
C VAL A 190 -10.25 7.15 0.46
N SER A 191 -8.97 6.78 0.40
CA SER A 191 -8.38 6.04 -0.72
C SER A 191 -9.04 4.68 -0.94
N THR A 192 -9.29 3.89 0.12
CA THR A 192 -10.02 2.62 0.02
C THR A 192 -11.40 2.79 -0.60
N VAL A 193 -12.14 3.79 -0.11
CA VAL A 193 -13.50 4.08 -0.60
C VAL A 193 -13.45 4.54 -2.06
N ALA A 194 -12.53 5.44 -2.41
CA ALA A 194 -12.35 5.90 -3.78
C ALA A 194 -11.98 4.76 -4.75
N ASN A 195 -11.07 3.86 -4.36
CA ASN A 195 -10.72 2.68 -5.15
C ASN A 195 -11.94 1.79 -5.43
N PHE A 196 -12.74 1.53 -4.41
CA PHE A 196 -13.96 0.72 -4.57
C PHE A 196 -14.96 1.39 -5.53
N PHE A 197 -15.24 2.68 -5.34
CA PHE A 197 -16.18 3.41 -6.21
C PHE A 197 -15.69 3.51 -7.66
N LEU A 198 -14.41 3.80 -7.88
CA LEU A 198 -13.84 3.87 -9.22
C LEU A 198 -13.91 2.50 -9.92
N ALA A 199 -13.60 1.42 -9.21
CA ALA A 199 -13.73 0.08 -9.75
C ALA A 199 -15.18 -0.26 -10.13
N GLN A 200 -16.15 0.05 -9.27
CA GLN A 200 -17.57 -0.12 -9.59
C GLN A 200 -18.00 0.73 -10.80
N HIS A 201 -17.55 1.98 -10.87
CA HIS A 201 -17.94 2.89 -11.95
C HIS A 201 -17.36 2.48 -13.31
N PHE A 202 -16.09 2.08 -13.38
CA PHE A 202 -15.42 1.76 -14.64
C PHE A 202 -15.54 0.30 -15.07
N LEU A 203 -15.80 -0.62 -14.13
CA LEU A 203 -15.89 -2.06 -14.44
C LEU A 203 -17.31 -2.62 -14.24
N GLY A 204 -18.21 -1.93 -13.54
CA GLY A 204 -19.55 -2.44 -13.20
C GLY A 204 -20.54 -2.53 -14.37
N GLY A 205 -20.24 -1.87 -15.50
CA GLY A 205 -21.09 -1.86 -16.69
C GLY A 205 -20.65 -2.83 -17.80
N ILE A 206 -19.75 -3.77 -17.50
CA ILE A 206 -19.26 -4.73 -18.50
C ILE A 206 -20.37 -5.73 -18.80
N ASP A 207 -20.74 -5.84 -20.08
CA ASP A 207 -21.66 -6.86 -20.55
C ASP A 207 -20.90 -8.18 -20.70
N PHE A 208 -21.35 -9.23 -20.02
CA PHE A 208 -20.71 -10.54 -20.00
C PHE A 208 -21.34 -11.53 -20.99
N ASP A 209 -22.37 -11.13 -21.75
CA ASP A 209 -23.06 -12.01 -22.70
C ASP A 209 -22.17 -12.37 -23.92
N ASP A 210 -21.25 -11.48 -24.30
CA ASP A 210 -20.22 -11.74 -25.31
C ASP A 210 -18.82 -11.71 -24.66
N LYS A 211 -18.14 -12.87 -24.63
CA LYS A 211 -16.81 -13.02 -24.03
C LYS A 211 -15.75 -12.11 -24.66
N LEU A 212 -15.86 -11.83 -25.97
CA LEU A 212 -14.89 -11.02 -26.71
C LEU A 212 -15.06 -9.53 -26.36
N GLU A 213 -16.30 -9.08 -26.32
CA GLU A 213 -16.66 -7.69 -26.02
C GLU A 213 -16.49 -7.37 -24.53
N ALA A 214 -16.85 -8.29 -23.64
CA ALA A 214 -16.61 -8.20 -22.20
C ALA A 214 -15.13 -7.91 -21.90
N ARG A 215 -14.23 -8.57 -22.63
CA ARG A 215 -12.79 -8.45 -22.43
C ARG A 215 -12.22 -7.14 -22.96
N ARG A 216 -12.73 -6.64 -24.10
CA ARG A 216 -12.38 -5.30 -24.60
C ARG A 216 -12.82 -4.20 -23.63
N GLN A 217 -14.06 -4.30 -23.14
CA GLN A 217 -14.61 -3.36 -22.16
C GLN A 217 -13.83 -3.40 -20.85
N TYR A 218 -13.43 -4.59 -20.38
CA TYR A 218 -12.58 -4.76 -19.21
C TYR A 218 -11.23 -4.07 -19.38
N ASN A 219 -10.49 -4.34 -20.46
CA ASN A 219 -9.18 -3.72 -20.70
C ASN A 219 -9.27 -2.19 -20.78
N ASN A 220 -10.29 -1.67 -21.48
CA ASN A 220 -10.53 -0.22 -21.55
C ASN A 220 -10.88 0.36 -20.18
N GLY A 221 -11.73 -0.33 -19.42
CA GLY A 221 -12.12 0.03 -18.06
C GLY A 221 -10.94 0.08 -17.10
N VAL A 222 -10.04 -0.92 -17.15
CA VAL A 222 -8.80 -0.94 -16.34
C VAL A 222 -7.87 0.22 -16.71
N GLY A 223 -7.72 0.54 -18.01
CA GLY A 223 -6.95 1.68 -18.46
C GLY A 223 -7.49 3.01 -17.91
N LYS A 224 -8.81 3.22 -18.01
CA LYS A 224 -9.50 4.39 -17.43
C LYS A 224 -9.36 4.43 -15.92
N LEU A 225 -9.54 3.30 -15.25
CA LEU A 225 -9.41 3.16 -13.81
C LEU A 225 -8.00 3.50 -13.33
N THR A 226 -6.97 3.13 -14.09
CA THR A 226 -5.58 3.48 -13.77
C THR A 226 -5.38 4.99 -13.84
N PHE A 227 -5.79 5.63 -14.94
CA PHE A 227 -5.64 7.07 -15.13
C PHE A 227 -6.45 7.88 -14.10
N TRP A 228 -7.74 7.55 -13.95
CA TRP A 228 -8.60 8.19 -12.96
C TRP A 228 -8.19 7.86 -11.54
N GLY A 229 -7.62 6.69 -11.29
CA GLY A 229 -7.03 6.33 -10.01
C GLY A 229 -5.91 7.29 -9.61
N PHE A 230 -4.98 7.60 -10.52
CA PHE A 230 -3.93 8.59 -10.23
C PHE A 230 -4.50 9.95 -9.82
N ILE A 231 -5.57 10.41 -10.49
CA ILE A 231 -6.16 11.71 -10.19
C ILE A 231 -7.05 11.64 -8.94
N ALA A 232 -8.08 10.81 -8.96
CA ALA A 232 -9.12 10.74 -7.94
C ALA A 232 -8.64 10.11 -6.62
N ILE A 233 -7.56 9.32 -6.62
CA ILE A 233 -6.96 8.79 -5.38
C ILE A 233 -5.71 9.58 -5.02
N GLY A 234 -4.82 9.83 -5.99
CA GLY A 234 -3.53 10.48 -5.73
C GLY A 234 -3.68 11.93 -5.27
N VAL A 235 -4.54 12.72 -5.92
CA VAL A 235 -4.71 14.15 -5.57
C VAL A 235 -5.26 14.32 -4.15
N PRO A 236 -6.33 13.61 -3.73
CA PRO A 236 -6.81 13.71 -2.35
C PRO A 236 -5.77 13.29 -1.30
N ILE A 237 -5.01 12.21 -1.56
CA ILE A 237 -3.95 11.76 -0.64
C ILE A 237 -2.90 12.87 -0.47
N LEU A 238 -2.43 13.47 -1.58
CA LEU A 238 -1.45 14.55 -1.52
C LEU A 238 -2.00 15.78 -0.78
N ALA A 239 -3.25 16.15 -1.03
CA ALA A 239 -3.90 17.26 -0.35
C ALA A 239 -3.99 17.03 1.17
N ILE A 240 -4.39 15.82 1.59
CA ILE A 240 -4.46 15.47 3.01
C ILE A 240 -3.04 15.41 3.61
N LEU A 241 -2.06 14.89 2.89
CA LEU A 241 -0.66 14.85 3.35
C LEU A 241 -0.12 16.26 3.60
N MET A 242 -0.35 17.19 2.67
CA MET A 242 0.02 18.59 2.82
C MET A 242 -0.70 19.22 4.01
N PHE A 243 -1.99 18.93 4.18
CA PHE A 243 -2.77 19.40 5.34
C PHE A 243 -2.20 18.86 6.66
N VAL A 244 -1.89 17.57 6.75
CA VAL A 244 -1.31 16.94 7.95
C VAL A 244 0.05 17.55 8.28
N MET A 245 0.89 17.77 7.26
CA MET A 245 2.19 18.42 7.44
C MET A 245 2.05 19.85 7.94
N TRP A 246 1.18 20.64 7.31
CA TRP A 246 0.91 22.00 7.74
C TRP A 246 0.33 22.05 9.16
N TYR A 247 -0.61 21.16 9.49
CA TYR A 247 -1.23 21.06 10.81
C TYR A 247 -0.20 20.64 11.88
N LEU A 248 0.69 19.70 11.56
CA LEU A 248 1.78 19.27 12.43
C LEU A 248 2.75 20.43 12.69
N VAL A 249 3.30 21.06 11.65
CA VAL A 249 4.26 22.17 11.78
C VAL A 249 3.65 23.35 12.53
N SER A 250 2.41 23.73 12.19
CA SER A 250 1.70 24.82 12.86
C SER A 250 1.39 24.50 14.33
N GLY A 251 1.06 23.25 14.64
CA GLY A 251 0.85 22.78 16.00
C GLY A 251 2.15 22.79 16.81
N LEU A 252 3.24 22.31 16.23
CA LEU A 252 4.57 22.31 16.85
C LEU A 252 5.01 23.74 17.15
N LYS A 253 4.91 24.66 16.18
CA LYS A 253 5.22 26.09 16.39
C LYS A 253 4.45 26.71 17.56
N LYS A 254 3.16 26.39 17.69
CA LYS A 254 2.34 26.88 18.82
C LYS A 254 2.76 26.30 20.17
N LEU A 255 3.24 25.05 20.19
CA LEU A 255 3.64 24.37 21.43
C LEU A 255 5.06 24.73 21.86
N THR A 256 6.00 24.81 20.94
CA THR A 256 7.43 25.06 21.21
C THR A 256 7.80 26.54 21.14
N GLY A 257 7.04 27.35 20.40
CA GLY A 257 7.40 28.73 20.07
C GLY A 257 8.55 28.85 19.07
N LEU A 258 9.03 27.74 18.51
CA LEU A 258 10.09 27.70 17.51
C LEU A 258 9.55 28.10 16.14
N ASP A 259 10.39 28.77 15.33
CA ASP A 259 10.03 29.04 13.95
C ASP A 259 10.12 27.79 13.07
N THR A 260 9.50 27.84 11.89
CA THR A 260 9.42 26.69 10.98
C THR A 260 10.81 26.19 10.56
N GLU A 261 11.76 27.10 10.37
CA GLU A 261 13.17 26.81 10.05
C GLU A 261 13.93 26.13 11.19
N GLU A 262 13.45 26.29 12.43
CA GLU A 262 14.04 25.66 13.60
C GLU A 262 13.42 24.30 13.92
N ILE A 263 12.19 24.07 13.44
CA ILE A 263 11.45 22.81 13.57
C ILE A 263 11.88 21.83 12.49
N LEU A 264 12.04 22.32 11.27
CA LEU A 264 12.53 21.55 10.13
C LEU A 264 14.05 21.55 10.14
N LEU A 265 14.67 20.44 9.79
CA LEU A 265 16.12 20.41 9.64
C LEU A 265 16.52 21.26 8.42
N PRO A 266 17.42 22.25 8.57
CA PRO A 266 17.98 22.95 7.43
C PRO A 266 18.76 21.94 6.59
N ARG A 267 18.43 21.85 5.30
CA ARG A 267 19.27 21.15 4.32
C ARG A 267 20.37 22.07 3.85
#